data_AF-A0ABD2QD08-F1
#
_entry.id   AF-A0ABD2QD08-F1
#
_cell.length_a   1.000
_cell.length_b   1.000
_cell.length_c   1.000
_cell.angle_alpha   90.00
_cell.angle_beta   90.00
_cell.angle_gamma   90.00
#
_symmetry.space_group_name_H-M   'P 1'
#
loop_
_entity.id
_entity.type
_entity.pdbx_description
1 polymer ?
#
loop_
_entity_poly.entity_id
_entity_poly.type
_entity_poly.pdbx_seq_one_letter_code
_entity_poly.pdbx_strand_id
1 'polypeptide(L)'
;MSAGRCQFLGAISLLQEKKRKEAEEASKKQRKPGQKRKGLGGLSPEKKRLLKQLIMQKAADEMKAEMKKRQEEKENYLKSKVQPLDIDGANESEFPLLASSHVSGQLESKVKQLYERLKALEGDKYDWEEKLRRQDFEINDLNIKVNDVKGKFVKPVLKKVSKTDLTLAKLDKKHTSSLGSMRTQLKSTGQNKFALDENPKEDKADWRSELKSKEEEEA
;
A
#
# COMPACT_ATOMS: atom_id res chain seq x y z
N MET A 1 -46.78 -28.43 -21.13
CA MET A 1 -45.77 -29.51 -20.97
C MET A 1 -44.34 -28.98 -20.63
N SER A 2 -44.21 -27.85 -19.91
CA SER A 2 -42.90 -27.17 -19.73
C SER A 2 -42.23 -27.39 -18.35
N ALA A 3 -43.02 -27.63 -17.30
CA ALA A 3 -42.50 -27.70 -15.93
C ALA A 3 -41.64 -28.95 -15.63
N GLY A 4 -42.00 -30.12 -16.15
CA GLY A 4 -41.29 -31.38 -15.86
C GLY A 4 -39.90 -31.48 -16.51
N ARG A 5 -39.68 -30.80 -17.63
CA ARG A 5 -38.41 -30.83 -18.36
C ARG A 5 -37.33 -29.98 -17.65
N CYS A 6 -37.75 -28.89 -17.01
CA CYS A 6 -36.87 -28.03 -16.20
C CYS A 6 -36.43 -28.73 -14.89
N GLN A 7 -37.34 -29.46 -14.24
CA GLN A 7 -37.03 -30.23 -13.03
C GLN A 7 -36.06 -31.40 -13.31
N PHE A 8 -36.23 -32.06 -14.46
CA PHE A 8 -35.36 -33.18 -14.86
C PHE A 8 -33.92 -32.73 -15.18
N LEU A 9 -33.77 -31.59 -15.87
CA LEU A 9 -32.45 -31.01 -16.15
C LEU A 9 -31.75 -30.51 -14.87
N GLY A 10 -32.50 -29.95 -13.92
CA GLY A 10 -31.96 -29.57 -12.60
C GLY A 10 -31.45 -30.78 -11.81
N ALA A 11 -32.19 -31.89 -11.81
CA ALA A 11 -31.78 -33.12 -11.15
C ALA A 11 -30.51 -33.74 -11.76
N ILE A 12 -30.37 -33.70 -13.09
CA ILE A 12 -29.17 -34.17 -13.80
C ILE A 12 -27.95 -33.33 -13.43
N SER A 13 -28.09 -32.00 -13.36
CA SER A 13 -27.01 -31.09 -12.98
C SER A 13 -26.51 -31.37 -11.55
N LEU A 14 -27.42 -31.54 -10.59
CA LEU A 14 -27.08 -31.84 -9.20
C LEU A 14 -26.40 -33.22 -9.04
N LEU A 15 -26.83 -34.23 -9.80
CA LEU A 15 -26.18 -35.54 -9.82
C LEU A 15 -24.77 -35.47 -10.43
N GLN A 16 -24.57 -34.66 -11.46
CA GLN A 16 -23.26 -34.45 -12.08
C GLN A 16 -22.31 -33.71 -11.13
N GLU A 17 -22.82 -32.74 -10.38
CA GLU A 17 -22.07 -31.99 -9.38
C GLU A 17 -21.71 -32.85 -8.16
N LYS A 18 -22.62 -33.72 -7.71
CA LYS A 18 -22.37 -34.70 -6.64
C LYS A 18 -21.29 -35.71 -7.05
N LYS A 19 -21.36 -36.24 -8.29
CA LYS A 19 -20.32 -37.14 -8.84
C LYS A 19 -18.96 -36.45 -8.97
N ARG A 20 -18.91 -35.15 -9.31
CA ARG A 20 -17.65 -34.37 -9.34
C ARG A 20 -17.05 -34.21 -7.94
N LYS A 21 -17.87 -33.92 -6.92
CA LYS A 21 -17.43 -33.81 -5.52
C LYS A 21 -16.91 -35.15 -4.99
N GLU A 22 -17.62 -36.24 -5.25
CA GLU A 22 -17.19 -37.60 -4.86
C GLU A 22 -15.90 -38.02 -5.58
N ALA A 23 -15.72 -37.66 -6.86
CA ALA A 23 -14.48 -37.91 -7.59
C ALA A 23 -13.29 -37.08 -7.08
N GLU A 24 -13.53 -35.82 -6.70
CA GLU A 24 -12.50 -34.96 -6.08
C GLU A 24 -12.07 -35.51 -4.71
N GLU A 25 -13.03 -35.97 -3.91
CA GLU A 25 -12.78 -36.54 -2.59
C GLU A 25 -12.07 -37.90 -2.68
N ALA A 26 -12.47 -38.76 -3.63
CA ALA A 26 -11.78 -40.02 -3.92
C ALA A 26 -10.34 -39.80 -4.42
N SER A 27 -10.12 -38.76 -5.25
CA SER A 27 -8.77 -38.34 -5.69
C SER A 27 -7.91 -37.84 -4.53
N LYS A 28 -8.50 -37.16 -3.53
CA LYS A 28 -7.80 -36.79 -2.28
C LYS A 28 -7.46 -38.01 -1.42
N LYS A 29 -8.35 -39.02 -1.38
CA LYS A 29 -8.22 -40.23 -0.54
C LYS A 29 -7.26 -41.28 -1.10
N GLN A 30 -7.06 -41.35 -2.42
CA GLN A 30 -6.05 -42.23 -3.05
C GLN A 30 -4.59 -41.77 -2.85
N ARG A 31 -4.34 -40.62 -2.20
CA ARG A 31 -2.99 -40.11 -2.00
C ARG A 31 -2.35 -40.80 -0.78
N LYS A 32 -1.33 -41.61 -1.04
CA LYS A 32 -0.54 -42.27 0.02
C LYS A 32 0.07 -41.24 0.97
N PRO A 33 0.03 -41.45 2.30
CA PRO A 33 0.68 -40.58 3.27
C PRO A 33 2.20 -40.67 3.05
N GLY A 34 2.83 -39.58 2.62
CA GLY A 34 4.30 -39.50 2.48
C GLY A 34 4.85 -39.04 1.13
N GLN A 35 4.02 -38.90 0.08
CA GLN A 35 4.50 -38.25 -1.15
C GLN A 35 4.69 -36.75 -0.91
N LYS A 36 5.96 -36.30 -0.87
CA LYS A 36 6.32 -34.87 -0.91
C LYS A 36 5.64 -34.26 -2.15
N ARG A 37 4.68 -33.36 -1.92
CA ARG A 37 4.13 -32.52 -3.00
C ARG A 37 5.33 -31.82 -3.66
N LYS A 38 5.62 -32.12 -4.93
CA LYS A 38 6.44 -31.22 -5.75
C LYS A 38 5.64 -29.91 -5.84
N GLY A 39 5.87 -29.01 -4.89
CA GLY A 39 5.21 -27.71 -4.85
C GLY A 39 5.47 -26.93 -6.14
N LEU A 40 4.51 -26.08 -6.53
CA LEU A 40 4.48 -25.22 -7.71
C LEU A 40 5.38 -25.74 -8.87
N GLY A 41 4.86 -26.73 -9.60
CA GLY A 41 5.21 -26.98 -11.00
C GLY A 41 6.68 -27.15 -11.35
N GLY A 42 7.51 -27.79 -10.52
CA GLY A 42 8.88 -28.14 -10.91
C GLY A 42 9.81 -26.95 -11.25
N LEU A 43 9.41 -25.71 -10.95
CA LEU A 43 10.25 -24.54 -11.18
C LEU A 43 11.56 -24.66 -10.39
N SER A 44 12.67 -24.23 -11.03
CA SER A 44 13.96 -24.04 -10.38
C SER A 44 13.81 -23.19 -9.11
N PRO A 45 14.54 -23.48 -8.02
CA PRO A 45 14.52 -22.70 -6.79
C PRO A 45 14.70 -21.18 -7.00
N GLU A 46 15.54 -20.79 -7.96
CA GLU A 46 15.76 -19.37 -8.32
C GLU A 46 14.50 -18.72 -8.88
N LYS A 47 13.82 -19.40 -9.80
CA LYS A 47 12.56 -18.91 -10.38
C LYS A 47 11.46 -18.80 -9.32
N LYS A 48 11.42 -19.72 -8.34
CA LYS A 48 10.48 -19.66 -7.21
C LYS A 48 10.76 -18.45 -6.30
N ARG A 49 12.04 -18.14 -6.06
CA ARG A 49 12.44 -16.96 -5.28
C ARG A 49 12.07 -15.67 -6.00
N LEU A 50 12.37 -15.56 -7.29
CA LEU A 50 12.02 -14.39 -8.10
C LEU A 50 10.49 -14.20 -8.17
N LEU A 51 9.73 -15.28 -8.37
CA LEU A 51 8.27 -15.22 -8.39
C LEU A 51 7.70 -14.74 -7.05
N LYS A 52 8.24 -15.24 -5.92
CA LYS A 52 7.82 -14.76 -4.58
C LYS A 52 8.10 -13.27 -4.42
N GLN A 53 9.26 -12.79 -4.88
CA GLN A 53 9.61 -11.37 -4.83
C GLN A 53 8.64 -10.53 -5.67
N LEU A 54 8.34 -10.96 -6.90
CA LEU A 54 7.39 -10.26 -7.78
C LEU A 54 5.97 -10.23 -7.19
N ILE A 55 5.52 -11.32 -6.56
CA ILE A 55 4.22 -11.37 -5.88
C ILE A 55 4.19 -10.40 -4.70
N MET A 56 5.24 -10.36 -3.88
CA MET A 56 5.33 -9.42 -2.75
C MET A 56 5.40 -7.97 -3.23
N GLN A 57 6.15 -7.69 -4.31
CA GLN A 57 6.25 -6.36 -4.90
C GLN A 57 4.89 -5.92 -5.44
N LYS A 58 4.22 -6.77 -6.23
CA LYS A 58 2.87 -6.49 -6.75
C LYS A 58 1.87 -6.27 -5.61
N ALA A 59 1.90 -7.10 -4.57
CA ALA A 59 1.03 -6.94 -3.41
C ALA A 59 1.28 -5.61 -2.67
N ALA A 60 2.55 -5.19 -2.56
CA ALA A 60 2.90 -3.91 -1.95
C ALA A 60 2.43 -2.72 -2.80
N ASP A 61 2.53 -2.83 -4.13
CA ASP A 61 2.06 -1.80 -5.05
C ASP A 61 0.52 -1.71 -5.06
N GLU A 62 -0.17 -2.85 -5.08
CA GLU A 62 -1.64 -2.93 -4.94
C GLU A 62 -2.11 -2.35 -3.60
N MET A 63 -1.42 -2.64 -2.49
CA MET A 63 -1.72 -2.07 -1.17
C MET A 63 -1.58 -0.55 -1.15
N LYS A 64 -0.53 0.00 -1.78
CA LYS A 64 -0.35 1.47 -1.89
C LYS A 64 -1.40 2.11 -2.79
N ALA A 65 -1.74 1.47 -3.91
CA ALA A 65 -2.77 1.95 -4.82
C ALA A 65 -4.14 1.98 -4.13
N GLU A 66 -4.49 0.94 -3.36
CA GLU A 66 -5.72 0.88 -2.57
C GLU A 66 -5.75 1.97 -1.49
N MET A 67 -4.64 2.19 -0.77
CA MET A 67 -4.55 3.28 0.21
C MET A 67 -4.76 4.65 -0.44
N LYS A 68 -4.16 4.90 -1.61
CA LYS A 68 -4.35 6.14 -2.37
C LYS A 68 -5.80 6.30 -2.81
N LYS A 69 -6.40 5.25 -3.38
CA LYS A 69 -7.81 5.26 -3.80
C LYS A 69 -8.76 5.52 -2.63
N ARG A 70 -8.54 4.88 -1.48
CA ARG A 70 -9.32 5.09 -0.26
C ARG A 70 -9.20 6.53 0.26
N GLN A 71 -8.02 7.13 0.14
CA GLN A 71 -7.80 8.53 0.50
C GLN A 71 -8.51 9.48 -0.48
N GLU A 72 -8.45 9.22 -1.78
CA GLU A 72 -9.18 9.99 -2.79
C GLU A 72 -10.71 9.89 -2.61
N GLU A 73 -11.23 8.68 -2.34
CA GLU A 73 -12.64 8.46 -2.02
C GLU A 73 -13.06 9.23 -0.76
N LYS A 74 -12.21 9.25 0.28
CA LYS A 74 -12.42 10.04 1.50
C LYS A 74 -12.45 11.54 1.19
N GLU A 75 -11.52 12.04 0.37
CA GLU A 75 -11.48 13.44 -0.02
C GLU A 75 -12.69 13.85 -0.88
N ASN A 76 -13.11 13.00 -1.81
CA ASN A 76 -14.31 13.21 -2.62
C ASN A 76 -15.58 13.20 -1.75
N TYR A 77 -15.67 12.27 -0.79
CA TYR A 77 -16.75 12.26 0.19
C TYR A 77 -16.78 13.55 1.02
N LEU A 78 -15.62 13.98 1.52
CA LEU A 78 -15.51 15.20 2.32
C LEU A 78 -15.90 16.44 1.51
N LYS A 79 -15.43 16.57 0.27
CA LYS A 79 -15.82 17.64 -0.66
C LYS A 79 -17.34 17.68 -0.90
N SER A 80 -17.98 16.50 -1.01
CA SER A 80 -19.44 16.43 -1.19
C SER A 80 -20.23 16.81 0.07
N LYS A 81 -19.70 16.49 1.26
CA LYS A 81 -20.38 16.70 2.55
C LYS A 81 -20.12 18.07 3.15
N VAL A 82 -18.93 18.61 2.93
CA VAL A 82 -18.48 19.91 3.44
C VAL A 82 -18.32 20.82 2.24
N GLN A 83 -19.37 21.58 1.95
CA GLN A 83 -19.30 22.64 0.95
C GLN A 83 -18.46 23.80 1.52
N PRO A 84 -17.70 24.51 0.67
CA PRO A 84 -17.04 25.75 1.07
C PRO A 84 -18.04 26.71 1.72
N LEU A 85 -17.62 27.35 2.80
CA LEU A 85 -18.45 28.34 3.49
C LEU A 85 -18.49 29.61 2.64
N ASP A 86 -19.64 29.90 2.05
CA ASP A 86 -19.89 31.15 1.35
C ASP A 86 -20.23 32.24 2.37
N ILE A 87 -19.23 33.06 2.69
CA ILE A 87 -19.32 34.20 3.63
C ILE A 87 -18.92 35.52 2.96
N ASP A 88 -18.57 35.51 1.68
CA ASP A 88 -18.00 36.67 0.98
C ASP A 88 -19.03 37.79 0.77
N GLY A 89 -20.32 37.48 0.73
CA GLY A 89 -21.41 38.47 0.73
C GLY A 89 -21.87 38.92 2.12
N ALA A 90 -21.31 38.37 3.19
CA ALA A 90 -21.72 38.63 4.58
C ALA A 90 -20.71 39.47 5.38
N ASN A 91 -19.55 39.79 4.80
CA ASN A 91 -18.52 40.60 5.44
C ASN A 91 -18.65 42.07 5.01
N GLU A 92 -18.73 42.97 5.99
CA GLU A 92 -19.16 44.37 5.89
C GLU A 92 -18.22 45.36 5.15
N SER A 93 -17.35 44.95 4.24
CA SER A 93 -16.31 45.87 3.72
C SER A 93 -16.53 46.36 2.29
N GLU A 94 -17.49 47.27 2.06
CA GLU A 94 -17.23 48.39 1.11
C GLU A 94 -18.11 49.64 1.28
N PHE A 95 -19.28 49.65 1.94
CA PHE A 95 -20.06 50.89 2.09
C PHE A 95 -20.81 51.02 3.43
N PRO A 96 -20.38 51.90 4.36
CA PRO A 96 -20.82 51.88 5.76
C PRO A 96 -22.10 52.69 6.07
N LEU A 97 -22.92 53.07 5.10
CA LEU A 97 -24.05 54.00 5.37
C LEU A 97 -25.45 53.39 5.39
N LEU A 98 -25.60 52.07 5.23
CA LEU A 98 -26.84 51.37 5.54
C LEU A 98 -26.53 49.93 5.96
N ALA A 99 -25.94 49.76 7.14
CA ALA A 99 -25.81 48.46 7.79
C ALA A 99 -27.21 47.92 8.09
N SER A 100 -27.78 47.23 7.10
CA SER A 100 -29.11 46.66 7.18
C SER A 100 -29.07 45.49 8.16
N SER A 101 -29.97 45.49 9.14
CA SER A 101 -30.18 44.42 10.13
C SER A 101 -30.37 43.02 9.53
N HIS A 102 -30.57 42.94 8.21
CA HIS A 102 -30.76 41.69 7.48
C HIS A 102 -29.45 40.92 7.25
N VAL A 103 -28.29 41.59 7.15
CA VAL A 103 -27.00 40.92 6.90
C VAL A 103 -26.48 40.22 8.17
N SER A 104 -26.60 40.85 9.33
CA SER A 104 -26.22 40.23 10.62
C SER A 104 -27.11 39.02 10.95
N GLY A 105 -28.42 39.10 10.67
CA GLY A 105 -29.35 37.99 10.89
C GLY A 105 -29.07 36.75 10.03
N GLN A 106 -28.60 36.93 8.79
CA GLN A 106 -28.21 35.80 7.93
C GLN A 106 -26.97 35.08 8.46
N LEU A 107 -25.96 35.82 8.93
CA LEU A 107 -24.76 35.24 9.52
C LEU A 107 -25.08 34.49 10.82
N GLU A 108 -25.86 35.09 11.72
CA GLU A 108 -26.30 34.45 12.96
C GLU A 108 -27.09 33.15 12.71
N SER A 109 -27.99 33.16 11.73
CA SER A 109 -28.76 31.97 11.32
C SER A 109 -27.83 30.87 10.81
N LYS A 110 -26.82 31.22 10.00
CA LYS A 110 -25.85 30.27 9.47
C LYS A 110 -25.00 29.63 10.57
N VAL A 111 -24.55 30.42 11.54
CA VAL A 111 -23.79 29.92 12.71
C VAL A 111 -24.63 28.95 13.55
N LYS A 112 -25.89 29.28 13.81
CA LYS A 112 -26.81 28.39 14.54
C LYS A 112 -27.01 27.05 13.83
N GLN A 113 -27.22 27.07 12.51
CA GLN A 113 -27.35 25.86 11.69
C GLN A 113 -26.09 24.99 11.72
N LEU A 114 -24.90 25.59 11.63
CA LEU A 114 -23.64 24.85 11.72
C LEU A 114 -23.43 24.24 13.10
N TYR A 115 -23.82 24.95 14.16
CA TYR A 115 -23.73 24.46 15.53
C TYR A 115 -24.67 23.27 15.78
N GLU A 116 -25.91 23.33 15.33
CA GLU A 116 -26.84 22.19 15.41
C GLU A 116 -26.32 20.98 14.64
N ARG A 117 -25.78 21.20 13.45
CA ARG A 117 -25.15 20.13 12.65
C ARG A 117 -23.94 19.52 13.36
N LEU A 118 -23.09 20.33 13.99
CA LEU A 118 -21.95 19.87 14.76
C LEU A 118 -22.39 18.99 15.93
N LYS A 119 -23.42 19.41 16.66
CA LYS A 119 -23.97 18.64 17.79
C LYS A 119 -24.46 17.26 17.35
N ALA A 120 -25.14 17.17 16.21
CA ALA A 120 -25.58 15.89 15.66
C ALA A 120 -24.39 15.00 15.25
N LEU A 121 -23.40 15.58 14.55
CA LEU A 121 -22.20 14.85 14.12
C LEU A 121 -21.34 14.33 15.27
N GLU A 122 -21.27 15.03 16.41
CA GLU A 122 -20.57 14.53 17.59
C GLU A 122 -21.26 13.30 18.18
N GLY A 123 -22.60 13.25 18.14
CA GLY A 123 -23.37 12.07 18.51
C GLY A 123 -23.05 10.88 17.60
N ASP A 124 -23.11 11.08 16.28
CA ASP A 124 -22.77 10.04 15.30
C ASP A 124 -21.33 9.54 15.49
N LYS A 125 -20.39 10.44 15.76
CA LYS A 125 -18.98 10.12 16.03
C LYS A 125 -18.85 9.21 17.25
N TYR A 126 -19.54 9.54 18.34
CA TYR A 126 -19.53 8.71 19.55
C TYR A 126 -20.08 7.30 19.29
N ASP A 127 -21.18 7.18 18.56
CA ASP A 127 -21.77 5.88 18.20
C ASP A 127 -20.81 5.02 17.37
N TRP A 128 -20.06 5.62 16.46
CA TRP A 128 -19.02 4.93 15.69
C TRP A 128 -17.83 4.53 16.55
N GLU A 129 -17.36 5.39 17.44
CA GLU A 129 -16.26 5.08 18.37
C GLU A 129 -16.62 3.89 19.27
N GLU A 130 -17.84 3.84 19.79
CA GLU A 130 -18.28 2.75 20.66
C GLU A 130 -18.41 1.41 19.90
N LYS A 131 -18.88 1.46 18.65
CA LYS A 131 -18.88 0.28 17.76
C LYS A 131 -17.46 -0.22 17.47
N LEU A 132 -16.52 0.68 17.19
CA LEU A 132 -15.12 0.35 16.98
C LEU A 132 -14.49 -0.29 18.22
N ARG A 133 -14.71 0.29 19.42
CA ARG A 133 -14.21 -0.30 20.68
C ARG A 133 -14.72 -1.73 20.87
N ARG A 134 -16.00 -1.99 20.62
CA ARG A 134 -16.57 -3.35 20.72
C ARG A 134 -15.90 -4.32 19.74
N GLN A 135 -15.68 -3.89 18.50
CA GLN A 135 -14.98 -4.69 17.50
C GLN A 135 -13.52 -4.95 17.88
N ASP A 136 -12.82 -3.96 18.45
CA ASP A 136 -11.45 -4.13 18.92
C ASP A 136 -11.36 -5.17 20.06
N PHE A 137 -12.31 -5.13 21.00
CA PHE A 137 -12.41 -6.15 22.05
C PHE A 137 -12.67 -7.54 21.48
N GLU A 138 -13.58 -7.65 20.51
CA GLU A 138 -13.88 -8.91 19.83
C GLU A 138 -12.66 -9.45 19.06
N ILE A 139 -11.96 -8.60 18.31
CA ILE A 139 -10.72 -8.97 17.60
C ILE A 139 -9.66 -9.45 18.59
N ASN A 140 -9.49 -8.76 19.72
CA ASN A 140 -8.53 -9.15 20.73
C ASN A 140 -8.86 -10.52 21.35
N ASP A 141 -10.13 -10.75 21.70
CA ASP A 141 -10.59 -12.04 22.21
C ASP A 141 -10.40 -13.17 21.18
N LEU A 142 -10.74 -12.92 19.92
CA LEU A 142 -10.49 -13.87 18.83
C LEU A 142 -8.99 -14.14 18.62
N ASN A 143 -8.15 -13.12 18.72
CA ASN A 143 -6.69 -13.28 18.60
C ASN A 143 -6.13 -14.14 19.75
N ILE A 144 -6.60 -13.94 20.98
CA ILE A 144 -6.25 -14.79 22.13
C ILE A 144 -6.66 -16.24 21.86
N LYS A 145 -7.91 -16.48 21.45
CA LYS A 145 -8.42 -17.82 21.12
C LYS A 145 -7.60 -18.51 20.03
N VAL A 146 -7.22 -17.79 18.97
CA VAL A 146 -6.37 -18.33 17.89
C VAL A 146 -4.97 -18.70 18.42
N ASN A 147 -4.41 -17.89 19.31
CA ASN A 147 -3.11 -18.16 19.91
C ASN A 147 -3.13 -19.36 20.87
N ASP A 148 -4.20 -19.53 21.65
CA ASP A 148 -4.37 -20.68 22.53
C ASP A 148 -4.54 -21.99 21.74
N VAL A 149 -5.29 -21.96 20.63
CA VAL A 149 -5.44 -23.10 19.70
C VAL A 149 -4.10 -23.48 19.05
N LYS A 150 -3.28 -22.48 18.69
CA LYS A 150 -1.94 -22.69 18.12
C LYS A 150 -0.91 -23.16 19.15
N GLY A 151 -1.25 -23.06 20.45
CA GLY A 151 -0.40 -23.37 21.59
C GLY A 151 0.56 -22.23 21.92
N LYS A 152 0.46 -21.70 23.15
CA LYS A 152 1.34 -20.65 23.70
C LYS A 152 2.83 -21.01 23.65
N PHE A 153 3.14 -22.30 23.68
CA PHE A 153 4.48 -22.86 23.52
C PHE A 153 4.60 -23.58 22.17
N VAL A 154 4.63 -22.83 21.07
CA VAL A 154 5.21 -23.37 19.84
C VAL A 154 6.69 -23.58 20.13
N LYS A 155 7.10 -24.81 20.49
CA LYS A 155 8.50 -25.14 20.77
C LYS A 155 9.33 -24.67 19.56
N PRO A 156 10.16 -23.62 19.70
CA PRO A 156 10.95 -23.16 18.58
C PRO A 156 11.82 -24.33 18.16
N VAL A 157 11.72 -24.73 16.90
CA VAL A 157 12.52 -25.84 16.37
C VAL A 157 13.97 -25.41 16.46
N LEU A 158 14.71 -25.96 17.43
CA LEU A 158 16.12 -25.68 17.63
C LEU A 158 16.86 -26.12 16.36
N LYS A 159 17.23 -25.15 15.52
CA LYS A 159 18.09 -25.41 14.37
C LYS A 159 19.50 -25.69 14.90
N LYS A 160 20.12 -26.78 14.45
CA LYS A 160 21.53 -27.06 14.73
C LYS A 160 22.36 -25.95 14.09
N VAL A 161 22.75 -24.97 14.89
CA VAL A 161 23.60 -23.86 14.44
C VAL A 161 25.02 -24.41 14.33
N SER A 162 25.59 -24.37 13.13
CA SER A 162 27.00 -24.72 12.94
C SER A 162 27.85 -23.58 13.51
N LYS A 163 28.89 -23.88 14.30
CA LYS A 163 29.81 -22.84 14.82
C LYS A 163 30.56 -22.11 13.70
N THR A 164 30.63 -22.72 12.52
CA THR A 164 31.27 -22.20 11.30
C THR A 164 30.53 -21.04 10.64
N ASP A 165 29.20 -20.94 10.78
CA ASP A 165 28.44 -19.80 10.24
C ASP A 165 28.75 -18.49 10.97
N LEU A 166 29.06 -18.56 12.28
CA LEU A 166 29.46 -17.38 13.07
C LEU A 166 30.88 -16.91 12.75
N THR A 167 31.78 -17.83 12.35
CA THR A 167 33.14 -17.48 11.90
C THR A 167 33.15 -16.95 10.47
N LEU A 168 32.31 -17.50 9.59
CA LEU A 168 32.12 -16.96 8.23
C LEU A 168 31.39 -15.61 8.25
N ALA A 169 30.40 -15.40 9.12
CA ALA A 169 29.75 -14.08 9.25
C ALA A 169 30.71 -12.97 9.73
N LYS A 170 31.76 -13.31 10.50
CA LYS A 170 32.84 -12.36 10.83
C LYS A 170 33.71 -12.03 9.62
N LEU A 171 33.95 -13.02 8.76
CA LEU A 171 34.69 -12.86 7.51
C LEU A 171 33.84 -12.10 6.48
N ASP A 172 32.58 -12.46 6.28
CA ASP A 172 31.61 -11.78 5.42
C ASP A 172 31.28 -10.37 5.88
N LYS A 173 31.28 -10.04 7.19
CA LYS A 173 31.18 -8.63 7.63
C LYS A 173 32.42 -7.83 7.23
N LYS A 174 33.60 -8.44 7.30
CA LYS A 174 34.89 -7.84 6.87
C LYS A 174 34.97 -7.72 5.34
N HIS A 175 34.38 -8.69 4.63
CA HIS A 175 34.33 -8.72 3.17
C HIS A 175 33.14 -7.94 2.59
N THR A 176 32.01 -7.78 3.29
CA THR A 176 30.89 -6.90 2.89
C THR A 176 31.23 -5.43 3.12
N SER A 177 32.00 -5.09 4.16
CA SER A 177 32.60 -3.76 4.28
C SER A 177 33.63 -3.49 3.18
N SER A 178 34.24 -4.53 2.60
CA SER A 178 35.22 -4.42 1.49
C SER A 178 34.59 -4.52 0.08
N LEU A 179 33.50 -5.27 -0.10
CA LEU A 179 32.78 -5.45 -1.39
C LEU A 179 31.62 -4.47 -1.58
N GLY A 180 31.03 -3.97 -0.50
CA GLY A 180 30.06 -2.86 -0.54
C GLY A 180 30.69 -1.49 -0.77
N SER A 181 32.03 -1.40 -0.72
CA SER A 181 32.79 -0.15 -0.84
C SER A 181 33.63 -0.03 -2.11
N MET A 182 33.52 -0.95 -3.07
CA MET A 182 34.24 -0.79 -4.34
C MET A 182 33.43 0.08 -5.34
N ARG A 183 32.11 0.12 -5.18
CA ARG A 183 31.20 0.89 -6.04
C ARG A 183 31.04 2.35 -5.61
N THR A 184 31.23 2.64 -4.32
CA THR A 184 31.23 4.00 -3.75
C THR A 184 32.58 4.69 -3.86
N GLN A 185 33.69 3.93 -3.93
CA GLN A 185 35.04 4.47 -4.06
C GLN A 185 35.42 4.83 -5.51
N LEU A 186 34.67 4.34 -6.50
CA LEU A 186 34.85 4.74 -7.89
C LEU A 186 33.94 5.93 -8.19
N LYS A 187 34.51 7.03 -8.69
CA LYS A 187 33.71 8.09 -9.33
C LYS A 187 32.93 7.42 -10.46
N SER A 188 31.59 7.42 -10.38
CA SER A 188 30.75 6.99 -11.48
C SER A 188 31.10 7.83 -12.70
N THR A 189 31.80 7.26 -13.68
CA THR A 189 31.84 7.83 -15.02
C THR A 189 30.38 7.91 -15.44
N GLY A 190 29.86 9.13 -15.60
CA GLY A 190 28.43 9.42 -15.81
C GLY A 190 27.86 8.88 -17.12
N GLN A 191 28.36 7.76 -17.64
CA GLN A 191 27.86 7.05 -18.79
C GLN A 191 27.11 5.81 -18.32
N ASN A 192 25.82 5.99 -18.04
CA ASN A 192 24.90 4.87 -17.97
C ASN A 192 24.63 4.39 -19.40
N LYS A 193 25.34 3.35 -19.87
CA LYS A 193 25.14 2.77 -21.21
C LYS A 193 23.75 2.11 -21.42
N PHE A 194 22.87 2.16 -20.41
CA PHE A 194 21.49 1.68 -20.48
C PHE A 194 20.45 2.78 -20.20
N ALA A 195 20.86 4.06 -20.08
CA ALA A 195 19.92 5.18 -20.05
C ALA A 195 19.60 5.60 -21.50
N LEU A 196 18.40 5.25 -21.96
CA LEU A 196 17.82 5.69 -23.23
C LEU A 196 17.25 7.11 -23.08
N ASP A 197 18.08 8.08 -22.69
CA ASP A 197 17.74 9.50 -22.79
C ASP A 197 19.03 10.33 -22.86
N GLU A 198 19.34 10.78 -24.06
CA GLU A 198 20.52 11.55 -24.41
C GLU A 198 20.18 13.03 -24.23
N ASN A 199 20.64 13.64 -23.15
CA ASN A 199 20.61 15.10 -23.00
C ASN A 199 22.06 15.60 -22.91
N PRO A 200 22.54 16.39 -23.89
CA PRO A 200 23.92 16.84 -23.95
C PRO A 200 24.21 17.75 -22.77
N LYS A 201 25.23 17.41 -21.98
CA LYS A 201 25.72 18.33 -20.94
C LYS A 201 26.42 19.49 -21.60
N GLU A 202 25.77 20.64 -21.51
CA GLU A 202 26.19 21.98 -21.89
C GLU A 202 27.60 22.33 -21.40
N ASP A 203 28.19 23.24 -22.16
CA ASP A 203 29.58 23.68 -22.20
C ASP A 203 30.14 24.11 -20.85
N LYS A 204 31.34 23.61 -20.54
CA LYS A 204 32.18 24.23 -19.51
C LYS A 204 32.84 25.47 -20.12
N ALA A 205 32.58 26.62 -19.52
CA ALA A 205 33.15 27.91 -19.89
C ALA A 205 34.67 27.87 -20.07
N ASP A 206 35.14 28.34 -21.24
CA ASP A 206 36.55 28.41 -21.62
C ASP A 206 37.13 29.76 -21.16
N TRP A 207 37.81 29.76 -20.01
CA TRP A 207 38.44 30.95 -19.38
C TRP A 207 39.69 31.46 -20.14
N ARG A 208 39.96 30.90 -21.33
CA ARG A 208 41.10 31.25 -22.17
C ARG A 208 40.91 32.55 -22.95
N SER A 209 39.70 33.13 -22.94
CA SER A 209 39.39 34.40 -23.59
C SER A 209 39.82 35.65 -22.79
N GLU A 210 39.94 35.57 -21.46
CA GLU A 210 40.32 36.74 -20.62
C GLU A 210 41.83 37.09 -20.63
N LEU A 211 42.70 36.23 -21.16
CA LEU A 211 44.16 36.40 -21.09
C LEU A 211 44.80 37.07 -22.32
N LYS A 212 44.03 37.47 -23.33
CA LYS A 212 44.54 37.93 -24.64
C LYS A 212 44.42 39.43 -24.90
N SER A 213 44.10 40.25 -23.90
CA SER A 213 43.91 41.71 -24.07
C SER A 213 44.79 42.57 -23.16
N LYS A 214 45.98 42.08 -22.74
CA LYS A 214 46.92 42.89 -21.95
C LYS A 214 48.38 42.53 -22.21
N GLU A 215 48.85 42.76 -23.42
CA GLU A 215 50.29 42.86 -23.77
C GLU A 215 50.42 43.40 -25.21
N GLU A 216 50.11 44.69 -25.39
CA GLU A 216 50.60 45.50 -26.51
C GLU A 216 50.64 46.98 -26.04
N GLU A 217 51.43 47.22 -24.99
CA GLU A 217 51.90 48.55 -24.58
C GLU A 217 53.29 48.37 -23.95
N GLU A 218 54.33 48.38 -24.79
CA GLU A 218 55.73 48.82 -24.55
C GLU A 218 56.71 48.11 -25.52
N ALA A 219 56.96 48.74 -26.67
CA ALA A 219 58.27 48.90 -27.33
C ALA A 219 58.10 49.67 -28.66
#